data_AF-A0A1N7FVJ7-F1
#
_entry.id   AF-A0A1N7FVJ7-F1
#
_cell.length_a   1.000
_cell.length_b   1.000
_cell.length_c   1.000
_cell.angle_alpha   90.00
_cell.angle_beta   90.00
_cell.angle_gamma   90.00
#
_symmetry.space_group_name_H-M   'P 1'
#
loop_
_entity.id
_entity.type
_entity.pdbx_description
1 polymer ?
#
loop_
_entity_poly.entity_id
_entity_poly.type
_entity_poly.pdbx_seq_one_letter_code
_entity_poly.pdbx_strand_id
1 'polypeptide(L)' 'MQVTETQDVACPKCGTHSSIPVPDRDVELKVSPYVAAFGEYTKVECSDEHVFWVYYC' A
#
# COMPACT_ATOMS: atom_id res chain seq x y z
N MET A 1 3.26 -12.81 18.81
CA MET A 1 2.13 -12.03 18.27
C MET A 1 2.75 -11.06 17.27
N GLN A 2 2.59 -11.27 15.96
CA GLN A 2 3.08 -10.28 14.98
C GLN A 2 2.17 -9.07 15.07
N VAL A 3 2.75 -7.91 15.42
CA VAL A 3 2.03 -6.65 15.51
C VAL A 3 1.93 -6.12 14.08
N THR A 4 0.84 -6.44 13.40
CA THR A 4 0.54 -5.82 12.10
C THR A 4 0.14 -4.38 12.38
N GLU A 5 1.02 -3.43 12.05
CA GLU A 5 0.67 -2.01 12.15
C GLU A 5 -0.13 -1.60 10.91
N THR A 6 -0.91 -0.53 11.02
CA THR A 6 -1.69 0.01 9.89
C THR A 6 -1.12 1.36 9.51
N GLN A 7 -0.76 1.52 8.23
CA GLN A 7 -0.33 2.79 7.67
C GLN A 7 -1.34 3.31 6.66
N ASP A 8 -1.44 4.63 6.57
CA ASP A 8 -2.32 5.30 5.63
C ASP A 8 -1.60 5.58 4.31
N VAL A 9 -2.22 5.17 3.20
CA VAL A 9 -1.69 5.39 1.85
C VAL A 9 -2.73 6.11 1.00
N ALA A 10 -2.30 7.13 0.26
CA ALA A 10 -3.15 7.85 -0.67
C ALA A 10 -3.24 7.10 -2.00
N CYS A 11 -4.46 6.92 -2.51
CA CYS A 11 -4.69 6.36 -3.83
C CYS A 11 -4.09 7.31 -4.90
N PRO A 12 -3.25 6.81 -5.83
CA PRO A 12 -2.63 7.66 -6.85
C PRO A 12 -3.62 8.16 -7.91
N LYS A 13 -4.87 7.65 -7.92
CA LYS A 13 -5.90 8.03 -8.90
C LYS A 13 -6.87 9.09 -8.38
N CYS A 14 -7.45 8.87 -7.21
CA CYS A 14 -8.45 9.77 -6.63
C CYS A 14 -7.95 10.55 -5.41
N GLY A 15 -6.79 10.21 -4.85
CA GLY A 15 -6.26 10.82 -3.63
C GLY A 15 -6.93 10.34 -2.34
N THR A 16 -7.90 9.43 -2.43
CA THR A 16 -8.55 8.83 -1.25
C THR A 16 -7.54 8.06 -0.43
N HIS A 17 -7.54 8.30 0.88
CA HIS A 17 -6.69 7.63 1.85
C HIS A 17 -7.25 6.24 2.18
N SER A 18 -6.38 5.23 2.18
CA SER A 18 -6.72 3.84 2.52
C SER A 18 -5.72 3.33 3.56
N SER A 19 -6.21 2.73 4.63
CA SER A 19 -5.35 2.14 5.66
C SER A 19 -5.00 0.71 5.31
N ILE A 20 -3.71 0.41 5.21
CA ILE A 20 -3.21 -0.92 4.85
C ILE A 20 -2.40 -1.54 5.99
N PRO A 21 -2.49 -2.86 6.20
CA PRO A 21 -1.61 -3.55 7.12
C PRO A 21 -0.18 -3.56 6.55
N VAL A 22 0.78 -3.20 7.40
CA VAL A 22 2.21 -3.25 7.11
C VAL A 22 2.94 -4.13 8.13
N PRO A 23 4.00 -4.83 7.72
CA PRO A 23 4.76 -5.68 8.62
C PRO A 23 5.52 -4.88 9.69
N ASP A 24 5.97 -3.67 9.35
CA ASP A 24 6.72 -2.77 10.23
C ASP A 24 6.31 -1.30 10.00
N ARG A 25 6.40 -0.46 11.04
CA ARG A 25 6.10 0.99 10.94
C ARG A 25 7.16 1.78 10.18
N ASP A 26 8.40 1.34 10.27
CA ASP A 26 9.57 2.02 9.68
C ASP A 26 9.85 1.58 8.24
N VAL A 27 9.00 0.73 7.65
CA VAL A 27 9.17 0.33 6.25
C VAL A 27 8.77 1.49 5.33
N GLU A 28 9.60 1.78 4.33
CA GLU A 28 9.26 2.81 3.36
C GLU A 28 8.20 2.26 2.39
N LEU A 29 7.03 2.89 2.41
CA LEU A 29 5.94 2.55 1.51
C LEU A 29 6.04 3.35 0.23
N LYS A 30 6.15 2.65 -0.90
CA LYS A 30 6.08 3.26 -2.22
C LYS A 30 4.79 2.89 -2.92
N VAL A 31 3.92 3.88 -3.10
CA VAL A 31 2.66 3.71 -3.84
C VAL A 31 2.92 3.79 -5.34
N SER A 32 2.41 2.84 -6.11
CA SER A 32 2.45 2.86 -7.57
C SER A 32 1.17 2.27 -8.18
N PRO A 33 0.62 2.88 -9.24
CA PRO A 33 -0.53 2.33 -9.96
C PRO A 33 -0.17 1.14 -10.86
N TYR A 34 1.10 0.75 -10.94
CA TYR A 34 1.57 -0.36 -11.77
C TYR A 34 2.25 -1.45 -10.93
N VAL A 35 2.04 -2.71 -11.33
CA VAL A 35 2.73 -3.87 -10.76
C VAL A 35 4.18 -3.92 -11.28
N ALA A 36 5.15 -4.07 -10.38
CA ALA A 36 6.56 -4.24 -10.69
C ALA A 36 6.87 -5.72 -10.85
N ALA A 37 7.89 -6.05 -11.64
CA ALA A 37 8.30 -7.43 -11.85
C ALA A 37 8.95 -8.08 -10.61
N PHE A 38 9.47 -7.26 -9.68
CA PHE A 38 10.21 -7.70 -8.50
C PHE A 38 9.93 -6.77 -7.30
N GLY A 39 10.15 -7.29 -6.09
CA GLY A 39 9.92 -6.59 -4.83
C GLY A 39 8.70 -7.11 -4.08
N GLU A 40 8.70 -6.94 -2.75
CA GLU A 40 7.54 -7.24 -1.93
C GLU A 40 6.52 -6.11 -2.08
N TYR A 41 5.27 -6.49 -2.35
CA TYR A 41 4.19 -5.53 -2.49
C TYR A 41 2.88 -6.10 -1.96
N THR A 42 1.97 -5.19 -1.62
CA THR A 42 0.57 -5.51 -1.41
C THR A 42 -0.29 -4.85 -2.48
N LYS A 43 -1.34 -5.55 -2.87
CA LYS A 43 -2.38 -5.02 -3.76
C LYS A 43 -3.43 -4.36 -2.87
N VAL A 44 -3.73 -3.10 -3.16
CA VAL A 44 -4.71 -2.30 -2.42
C VAL A 44 -5.82 -1.90 -3.37
N GLU A 45 -7.05 -2.00 -2.89
CA GLU A 45 -8.22 -1.50 -3.58
C GLU A 45 -8.78 -0.32 -2.78
N CYS A 46 -8.85 0.84 -3.44
CA CYS A 46 -9.47 2.03 -2.88
C CYS A 46 -10.99 1.85 -2.78
N SER A 47 -11.67 2.64 -1.95
CA SER A 47 -13.14 2.68 -1.88
C SER A 47 -13.84 3.03 -3.20
N ASP A 48 -13.12 3.62 -4.15
CA ASP A 48 -13.57 3.92 -5.52
C ASP A 48 -13.24 2.78 -6.51
N GLU A 49 -13.00 1.56 -6.04
CA GLU A 49 -12.62 0.37 -6.84
C GLU A 49 -11.31 0.55 -7.65
N HIS A 50 -10.49 1.55 -7.31
CA HIS A 50 -9.19 1.73 -7.92
C HIS A 50 -8.17 0.76 -7.32
N VAL A 51 -7.58 -0.07 -8.17
CA VAL A 51 -6.48 -0.96 -7.78
C VAL A 51 -5.14 -0.25 -7.92
N PHE A 52 -4.33 -0.33 -6.88
CA PHE A 52 -2.93 0.11 -6.88
C PHE A 52 -2.06 -0.83 -6.05
N TRP A 53 -0.75 -0.69 -6.17
CA TRP A 53 0.24 -1.51 -5.49
C TRP A 53 1.07 -0.66 -4.55
N VAL A 54 1.30 -1.17 -3.36
CA VAL A 54 2.19 -0.54 -2.37
C VAL A 54 3.37 -1.47 -2.16
N TYR A 55 4.56 -0.98 -2.47
CA TYR A 55 5.81 -1.69 -2.31
C TYR A 55 6.42 -1.37 -0.97
N TYR A 56 7.07 -2.38 -0.40
CA TYR A 56 7.84 -2.29 0.83
C TYR A 56 9.33 -2.19 0.44
N CYS A 57 10.00 -1.10 0.81
CA CYS A 57 11.43 -0.89 0.60
C CYS A 57 12.19 -0.84 1.93
#